data_AF-A0A140FWM9-F1
#
_entry.id   AF-A0A140FWM9-F1
#
_cell.length_a   1.000
_cell.length_b   1.000
_cell.length_c   1.000
_cell.angle_alpha   90.00
_cell.angle_beta   90.00
_cell.angle_gamma   90.00
#
_symmetry.space_group_name_H-M   'P 1'
#
loop_
_entity.id
_entity.type
_entity.pdbx_description
1 polymer ?
#
loop_
_entity_poly.entity_id
_entity_poly.type
_entity_poly.pdbx_seq_one_letter_code
_entity_poly.pdbx_strand_id
1 'polypeptide(L)' 'MSRDAKDTVYCSIQMPIARGRELLELIAKLRASGAHPSLESVFKEAEGELEMSIEFVEQMLAGEGGLGRKPH' A
#
# COMPACT_ATOMS: atom_id res chain seq x y z
N MET A 1 -25.12 14.86 -11.41
CA MET A 1 -23.86 15.62 -11.54
C MET A 1 -22.75 14.77 -10.94
N SER A 2 -21.84 14.22 -11.76
CA SER A 2 -20.68 13.45 -11.27
C SER A 2 -19.47 14.39 -11.24
N ARG A 3 -19.18 14.94 -10.06
CA ARG A 3 -17.98 15.77 -9.81
C ARG A 3 -17.08 15.19 -8.71
N ASP A 4 -17.41 14.04 -8.13
CA ASP A 4 -16.62 13.46 -7.05
C ASP A 4 -15.27 12.88 -7.51
N ALA A 5 -15.07 12.69 -8.82
CA ALA A 5 -13.80 12.20 -9.37
C ALA A 5 -12.72 13.30 -9.54
N LYS A 6 -12.99 14.56 -9.18
CA LYS A 6 -12.07 15.69 -9.44
C LYS A 6 -11.15 16.09 -8.28
N ASP A 7 -11.43 15.63 -7.06
CA ASP A 7 -10.67 16.04 -5.86
C ASP A 7 -9.87 14.88 -5.24
N THR A 8 -9.50 13.86 -6.03
CA THR A 8 -8.68 12.73 -5.60
C THR A 8 -7.19 13.04 -5.78
N VAL A 9 -6.40 12.83 -4.73
CA VAL A 9 -4.93 12.92 -4.78
C VAL A 9 -4.36 11.55 -5.16
N TYR A 10 -3.53 11.49 -6.20
CA TYR A 10 -2.81 10.28 -6.60
C TYR A 10 -1.35 10.36 -6.13
N CYS A 11 -0.93 9.43 -5.29
CA CYS A 11 0.42 9.36 -4.74
C CYS A 11 1.11 8.06 -5.16
N SER A 12 2.28 8.16 -5.78
CA SER A 12 3.17 7.02 -5.98
C SER A 12 4.36 7.16 -5.05
N ILE A 13 4.46 6.27 -4.05
CA ILE A 13 5.51 6.31 -3.03
C ILE A 13 6.33 5.03 -3.14
N GLN A 14 7.65 5.17 -3.31
CA GLN A 14 8.60 4.06 -3.30
C GLN A 14 9.52 4.16 -2.09
N MET A 15 9.79 3.02 -1.45
CA MET A 15 10.69 2.95 -0.30
C MET A 15 11.29 1.54 -0.15
N PRO A 16 12.41 1.39 0.59
CA PRO A 16 12.90 0.07 0.99
C PRO A 16 11.88 -0.68 1.85
N ILE A 17 11.85 -2.03 1.76
CA ILE A 17 10.92 -2.89 2.54
C ILE A 17 10.89 -2.53 4.02
N ALA A 18 12.06 -2.27 4.64
CA ALA A 18 12.15 -1.90 6.05
C ALA A 18 11.32 -0.65 6.40
N ARG A 19 11.37 0.38 5.54
CA ARG A 19 10.56 1.60 5.73
C ARG A 19 9.09 1.35 5.42
N GLY A 20 8.79 0.46 4.47
CA GLY A 20 7.43 0.02 4.18
C GLY A 20 6.78 -0.64 5.39
N ARG A 21 7.50 -1.55 6.05
CA ARG A 21 7.05 -2.22 7.29
C ARG A 21 6.85 -1.22 8.44
N GLU A 22 7.79 -0.28 8.62
CA GLU A 22 7.66 0.78 9.61
C GLU A 22 6.42 1.67 9.36
N LEU A 23 6.19 2.06 8.10
CA LEU A 23 5.03 2.86 7.72
C LEU A 23 3.72 2.09 7.93
N LEU A 24 3.66 0.81 7.56
CA LEU A 24 2.50 -0.05 7.78
C LEU A 24 2.14 -0.11 9.27
N GLU A 25 3.12 -0.34 10.15
CA GLU A 25 2.88 -0.33 11.60
C GLU A 25 2.38 1.02 12.11
N LEU A 26 2.91 2.13 11.57
CA LEU A 26 2.47 3.47 11.95
C LEU A 26 1.02 3.72 11.54
N ILE A 27 0.64 3.35 10.31
CA ILE A 27 -0.74 3.53 9.82
C ILE A 27 -1.70 2.69 10.65
N ALA A 28 -1.37 1.43 10.95
CA ALA A 28 -2.18 0.57 11.81
C ALA A 28 -2.41 1.18 13.19
N LYS A 29 -1.37 1.79 13.79
CA LYS A 29 -1.49 2.51 15.08
C LYS A 29 -2.37 3.75 14.96
N LEU A 30 -2.22 4.55 13.89
CA LEU A 30 -3.05 5.73 13.64
C LEU A 30 -4.51 5.35 13.46
N ARG A 31 -4.78 4.29 12.69
CA ARG A 31 -6.13 3.76 12.48
C ARG A 31 -6.74 3.25 13.79
N ALA A 32 -6.01 2.42 14.54
CA ALA A 32 -6.46 1.89 15.83
C ALA A 32 -6.71 3.00 16.87
N SER A 33 -6.00 4.13 16.78
CA SER A 33 -6.21 5.27 17.68
C SER A 33 -7.58 5.94 17.52
N GLY A 34 -8.21 5.82 16.33
CA GLY A 34 -9.46 6.50 16.02
C GLY A 34 -9.38 8.03 16.01
N ALA A 35 -8.19 8.63 16.13
CA ALA A 35 -7.99 10.07 16.24
C ALA A 35 -8.31 10.82 14.92
N HIS A 36 -8.36 10.11 13.80
CA HIS A 36 -8.57 10.68 12.47
C HIS A 36 -9.69 9.95 11.70
N PRO A 37 -10.97 10.08 12.12
CA PRO A 37 -12.08 9.32 11.55
C PRO A 37 -12.31 9.63 10.07
N SER A 38 -11.99 10.84 9.60
CA SER A 38 -12.08 11.22 8.18
C SER A 38 -11.05 10.51 7.29
N LEU A 39 -10.04 9.86 7.89
CA LEU A 39 -8.99 9.12 7.18
C LEU A 39 -9.13 7.61 7.31
N GLU A 40 -10.20 7.09 7.95
CA GLU A 40 -10.36 5.64 8.17
C GLU A 40 -10.29 4.84 6.87
N SER A 41 -10.98 5.30 5.81
CA SER A 41 -10.94 4.64 4.50
C SER A 41 -9.56 4.70 3.87
N VAL A 42 -8.87 5.83 4.02
CA VAL A 42 -7.51 6.06 3.49
C VAL A 42 -6.49 5.18 4.21
N PHE A 43 -6.56 5.07 5.53
CA PHE A 43 -5.68 4.19 6.30
C PHE A 43 -5.89 2.73 5.96
N LYS A 44 -7.15 2.29 5.83
CA LYS A 44 -7.47 0.92 5.43
C LYS A 44 -6.95 0.58 4.03
N GLU A 45 -7.09 1.50 3.08
CA GLU A 45 -6.57 1.33 1.72
C GLU A 45 -5.03 1.31 1.72
N ALA A 46 -4.40 2.25 2.42
CA ALA A 46 -2.94 2.32 2.53
C ALA A 46 -2.33 1.07 3.21
N GLU A 47 -2.96 0.53 4.25
CA GLU A 47 -2.57 -0.75 4.88
C GLU A 47 -2.55 -1.87 3.83
N GLY A 48 -3.66 -2.05 3.09
CA GLY A 48 -3.77 -3.10 2.09
C GLY A 48 -2.80 -2.94 0.91
N GLU A 49 -2.62 -1.71 0.40
CA GLU A 49 -1.67 -1.45 -0.67
C GLU A 49 -0.21 -1.69 -0.24
N LEU A 50 0.16 -1.27 0.98
CA LEU A 50 1.49 -1.50 1.53
C LEU A 50 1.75 -3.00 1.76
N GLU A 51 0.80 -3.73 2.32
CA GLU A 51 0.91 -5.19 2.53
C GLU A 51 1.13 -5.92 1.21
N MET A 52 0.28 -5.67 0.20
CA MET A 52 0.42 -6.29 -1.12
C MET A 52 1.75 -5.93 -1.79
N SER A 53 2.17 -4.68 -1.71
CA SER A 53 3.42 -4.21 -2.32
C SER A 53 4.65 -4.84 -1.64
N ILE A 54 4.64 -4.94 -0.31
CA ILE A 54 5.71 -5.62 0.45
C ILE A 54 5.76 -7.09 0.07
N GLU A 55 4.62 -7.79 0.11
CA GLU A 55 4.53 -9.22 -0.26
C GLU A 55 5.06 -9.46 -1.68
N PHE A 56 4.66 -8.62 -2.63
CA PHE A 56 5.13 -8.71 -4.02
C PHE A 56 6.66 -8.60 -4.12
N VAL A 57 7.27 -7.59 -3.47
CA VAL A 57 8.73 -7.43 -3.50
C VAL A 57 9.43 -8.59 -2.78
N GLU A 58 8.87 -9.08 -1.67
CA GLU A 58 9.41 -10.23 -0.94
C GLU A 58 9.40 -11.51 -1.78
N GLN A 59 8.31 -11.79 -2.49
CA GLN A 59 8.24 -12.91 -3.44
C GLN A 59 9.25 -12.76 -4.59
N MET A 60 9.43 -11.54 -5.10
CA MET A 60 10.46 -11.27 -6.12
C MET A 60 11.87 -11.53 -5.59
N LEU A 61 12.18 -11.12 -4.35
CA LEU A 61 13.49 -11.32 -3.72
C LEU A 61 13.74 -12.77 -3.32
N ALA A 62 12.70 -13.50 -2.93
CA ALA A 62 12.77 -14.92 -2.59
C ALA A 62 13.05 -15.82 -3.81
N GLY A 63 13.05 -15.26 -5.03
CA GLY A 63 13.21 -16.02 -6.27
C GLY A 63 11.94 -16.79 -6.67
N GLU A 64 10.84 -16.59 -5.95
CA GLU A 64 9.53 -17.16 -6.27
C GLU A 64 8.83 -16.40 -7.42
N GLY A 65 9.38 -15.24 -7.82
CA GLY A 65 9.00 -14.47 -9.02
C GLY A 65 9.38 -15.11 -10.36
N GLY A 66 9.56 -16.43 -10.43
CA GLY A 66 9.71 -17.20 -11.65
C GLY A 66 8.42 -17.34 -12.45
N LEU A 67 7.67 -16.25 -12.66
CA LEU A 67 6.69 -16.22 -13.75
C LEU A 67 7.47 -16.07 -15.06
N GLY A 68 7.81 -17.22 -15.63
CA GLY A 68 8.27 -17.33 -17.01
C GLY A 68 7.30 -16.61 -17.93
N ARG A 69 7.66 -15.39 -18.34
CA ARG A 69 7.15 -14.79 -19.57
C ARG A 69 7.65 -15.67 -20.72
N LYS A 70 6.81 -16.59 -21.20
CA LYS A 70 6.97 -17.12 -22.56
C LYS A 70 6.73 -15.95 -23.53
N PRO A 71 7.65 -15.69 -24.47
CA PRO A 71 7.38 -14.78 -25.57
C PRO A 71 6.52 -15.52 -26.60
N HIS A 72 5.26 -15.12 -26.76
CA HIS A 72 4.45 -15.34 -27.97
C HIS A 72 3.59 -14.10 -28.19
#